data_AF-A0A820MZU2-F1
#
_entry.id   AF-A0A820MZU2-F1
#
_cell.length_a   1.000
_cell.length_b   1.000
_cell.length_c   1.000
_cell.angle_alpha   90.00
_cell.angle_beta   90.00
_cell.angle_gamma   90.00
#
_symmetry.space_group_name_H-M   'P 1'
#
loop_
_entity.id
_entity.type
_entity.pdbx_description
1 polymer ?
#
loop_
_entity_poly.entity_id
_entity_poly.type
_entity_poly.pdbx_seq_one_letter_code
_entity_poly.pdbx_strand_id
1 'polypeptide(L)'
;PAIINQANLKLTEQEHQLLRLGPRFIFDDPKTAARRRTTELATLKRKLEARFFEKKVSPGRPVEQFIAELDVLLQNLHNIPTTKKQIQFNRIQTNKSFDTLSSIIQSSQSSQSQVIIRPKKKKNHGRIVKRLKYKIHLANTVLRKTDKSKVFHLGTVDHYQKKSEEYMEKTKAYQCLGVTDPLPDLIQRTNKYLLDLRLAKWITQKQYEQLSIKPNEVELAHLYYLPKAHKLGTPLRPIISGLKHPTIKISKFLDDLLRPLFDQMALDSTVTSGFELIKKLQEWSTVNMCQDTLFCTIDVTDLYTMVPQI
;
A
#
# COMPACT_ATOMS: atom_id res chain seq x y z
N PRO A 1 -12.77 16.66 -16.30
CA PRO A 1 -12.22 16.08 -17.54
C PRO A 1 -11.90 14.58 -17.35
N ALA A 2 -12.57 13.74 -18.15
CA ALA A 2 -12.30 12.30 -18.23
C ALA A 2 -10.80 12.07 -18.49
N ILE A 3 -10.21 11.11 -17.77
CA ILE A 3 -8.82 10.70 -17.99
C ILE A 3 -8.78 9.95 -19.33
N ILE A 4 -8.60 10.68 -20.41
CA ILE A 4 -8.23 10.11 -21.70
C ILE A 4 -6.76 9.71 -21.58
N ASN A 5 -6.50 8.41 -21.72
CA ASN A 5 -5.17 7.88 -21.90
C ASN A 5 -4.59 8.50 -23.18
N GLN A 6 -3.75 9.52 -23.06
CA GLN A 6 -3.10 10.19 -24.19
C GLN A 6 -2.00 9.34 -24.87
N ALA A 7 -1.73 8.13 -24.37
CA ALA A 7 -0.95 7.18 -25.14
C ALA A 7 -1.82 6.72 -26.33
N ASN A 8 -1.45 7.11 -27.55
CA ASN A 8 -2.04 6.62 -28.83
C ASN A 8 -1.79 5.12 -29.08
N LEU A 9 -1.62 4.33 -28.02
CA LEU A 9 -1.46 2.89 -28.05
C LEU A 9 -2.84 2.26 -27.93
N LYS A 10 -3.30 1.67 -29.04
CA LYS A 10 -4.45 0.77 -29.02
C LYS A 10 -4.17 -0.34 -28.01
N LEU A 11 -5.01 -0.42 -26.99
CA LEU A 11 -4.94 -1.48 -26.00
C LEU A 11 -5.22 -2.81 -26.71
N THR A 12 -4.38 -3.80 -26.43
CA THR A 12 -4.64 -5.18 -26.83
C THR A 12 -5.90 -5.71 -26.15
N GLU A 13 -6.54 -6.71 -26.74
CA GLU A 13 -7.74 -7.33 -26.17
C GLU A 13 -7.50 -7.86 -24.74
N GLN A 14 -6.30 -8.38 -24.49
CA GLN A 14 -5.85 -8.82 -23.17
C GLN A 14 -5.74 -7.66 -22.15
N GLU A 15 -5.32 -6.47 -22.58
CA GLU A 15 -5.26 -5.28 -21.73
C GLU A 15 -6.65 -4.71 -21.42
N HIS A 16 -7.57 -4.75 -22.38
CA HIS A 16 -8.96 -4.39 -22.17
C HIS A 16 -9.62 -5.32 -21.14
N GLN A 17 -9.37 -6.62 -21.25
CA GLN A 17 -9.86 -7.61 -20.29
C GLN A 17 -9.24 -7.40 -18.90
N LEU A 18 -7.95 -7.06 -18.82
CA LEU A 18 -7.25 -6.75 -17.58
C LEU A 18 -7.81 -5.51 -16.87
N LEU A 19 -8.10 -4.43 -17.62
CA LEU A 19 -8.64 -3.18 -17.08
C LEU A 19 -10.06 -3.35 -16.53
N ARG A 20 -10.90 -4.19 -17.16
CA ARG A 20 -12.24 -4.54 -16.65
C ARG A 20 -12.19 -5.24 -15.29
N LEU A 21 -11.10 -5.94 -14.98
CA LEU A 21 -10.93 -6.72 -13.75
C LEU A 21 -10.27 -5.93 -12.61
N GLY A 22 -9.71 -4.75 -12.91
CA GLY A 22 -9.00 -3.87 -11.97
C GLY A 22 -7.59 -4.36 -11.59
N PRO A 23 -6.65 -3.45 -11.27
CA PRO A 23 -5.27 -3.83 -10.93
C PRO A 23 -5.21 -4.44 -9.52
N ARG A 24 -5.10 -5.78 -9.45
CA ARG A 24 -4.88 -6.50 -8.18
C ARG A 24 -3.64 -7.37 -8.31
N PHE A 25 -2.44 -6.84 -8.03
CA PHE A 25 -1.20 -7.61 -8.07
C PHE A 25 -1.07 -8.72 -7.01
N ILE A 26 -2.09 -8.94 -6.18
CA ILE A 26 -2.15 -9.99 -5.16
C ILE A 26 -3.53 -10.64 -5.31
N PHE A 27 -3.55 -11.94 -5.58
CA PHE A 27 -4.76 -12.75 -5.72
C PHE A 27 -4.75 -13.90 -4.73
N ASP A 28 -5.91 -14.20 -4.16
CA ASP A 28 -6.07 -15.29 -3.19
C ASP A 28 -6.07 -16.68 -3.86
N ASP A 29 -6.34 -16.76 -5.18
CA ASP A 29 -6.26 -17.99 -5.98
C ASP A 29 -4.92 -18.07 -6.78
N PRO A 30 -4.05 -19.06 -6.51
CA PRO A 30 -2.74 -19.20 -7.15
C PRO A 30 -2.78 -19.38 -8.67
N LYS A 31 -3.82 -20.03 -9.22
CA LYS A 31 -3.95 -20.26 -10.67
C LYS A 31 -4.32 -18.96 -11.39
N THR A 32 -5.27 -18.22 -10.84
CA THR A 32 -5.62 -16.88 -11.32
C THR A 32 -4.44 -15.91 -11.16
N ALA A 33 -3.70 -16.00 -10.05
CA ALA A 33 -2.50 -15.21 -9.81
C ALA A 33 -1.42 -15.43 -10.87
N ALA A 34 -1.10 -16.69 -11.18
CA ALA A 34 -0.10 -17.02 -12.18
C ALA A 34 -0.52 -16.58 -13.59
N ARG A 35 -1.78 -16.81 -13.98
CA ARG A 35 -2.29 -16.42 -15.30
C ARG A 35 -2.28 -14.90 -15.49
N ARG A 36 -2.74 -14.15 -14.49
CA ARG A 36 -2.84 -12.68 -14.58
C ARG A 36 -1.48 -12.01 -14.44
N ARG A 37 -0.58 -12.51 -13.58
CA ARG A 37 0.77 -11.97 -13.39
C ARG A 37 1.52 -11.80 -14.71
N THR A 38 1.50 -12.81 -15.58
CA THR A 38 2.16 -12.76 -16.89
C THR A 38 1.59 -11.64 -17.76
N THR A 39 0.26 -11.53 -17.84
CA THR A 39 -0.42 -10.50 -18.64
C THR A 39 -0.22 -9.09 -18.06
N GLU A 40 -0.24 -8.94 -16.74
CA GLU A 40 -0.04 -7.67 -16.04
C GLU A 40 1.41 -7.16 -16.20
N LEU A 41 2.39 -8.05 -16.06
CA LEU A 41 3.81 -7.71 -16.25
C LEU A 41 4.16 -7.40 -17.70
N ALA A 42 3.60 -8.16 -18.66
CA ALA A 42 3.76 -7.87 -20.08
C ALA A 42 3.15 -6.51 -20.45
N THR A 43 1.99 -6.20 -19.87
CA THR A 43 1.33 -4.90 -20.04
C THR A 43 2.13 -3.76 -19.43
N LEU A 44 2.67 -3.95 -18.23
CA LEU A 44 3.52 -2.98 -17.58
C LEU A 44 4.82 -2.75 -18.35
N LYS A 45 5.47 -3.83 -18.83
CA LYS A 45 6.67 -3.75 -19.69
C LYS A 45 6.38 -2.92 -20.93
N ARG A 46 5.33 -3.25 -21.69
CA ARG A 46 4.93 -2.54 -22.91
C ARG A 46 4.68 -1.05 -22.67
N LYS A 47 3.98 -0.70 -21.58
CA LYS A 47 3.69 0.70 -21.24
C LYS A 47 4.92 1.48 -20.79
N LEU A 48 5.85 0.83 -20.09
CA LEU A 48 7.14 1.43 -19.75
C LEU A 48 7.96 1.67 -21.02
N GLU A 49 8.09 0.68 -21.89
CA GLU A 49 8.84 0.77 -23.15
C GLU A 49 8.30 1.85 -24.08
N ALA A 50 6.97 1.95 -24.23
CA ALA A 50 6.32 3.01 -24.98
C ALA A 50 6.68 4.42 -24.46
N ARG A 51 6.69 4.62 -23.14
CA ARG A 51 7.07 5.90 -22.54
C ARG A 51 8.54 6.25 -22.70
N PHE A 52 9.42 5.24 -22.79
CA PHE A 52 10.83 5.46 -23.11
C PHE A 52 11.00 5.80 -24.60
N PHE A 53 10.25 5.14 -25.48
CA PHE A 53 10.23 5.41 -26.92
C PHE A 53 9.71 6.82 -27.26
N GLU A 54 8.64 7.30 -26.61
CA GLU A 54 8.15 8.68 -26.71
C GLU A 54 9.22 9.71 -26.32
N LYS A 55 10.11 9.36 -25.40
CA LYS A 55 11.25 10.21 -24.97
C LYS A 55 12.50 10.02 -25.82
N LYS A 56 12.43 9.25 -26.92
CA LYS A 56 13.58 8.84 -27.76
C LYS A 56 14.70 8.15 -26.96
N VAL A 57 14.37 7.51 -25.84
CA VAL A 57 15.31 6.75 -25.01
C VAL A 57 15.06 5.26 -25.23
N SER A 58 16.10 4.47 -25.46
CA SER A 58 15.95 3.01 -25.49
C SER A 58 15.59 2.50 -24.09
N PRO A 59 14.49 1.75 -23.90
CA PRO A 59 14.11 1.21 -22.60
C PRO A 59 15.19 0.29 -21.99
N GLY A 60 16.05 -0.28 -22.84
CA GLY A 60 17.29 -0.96 -22.49
C GLY A 60 17.17 -2.12 -21.48
N ARG A 61 18.33 -2.68 -21.09
CA ARG A 61 18.46 -3.66 -20.00
C ARG A 61 17.76 -3.25 -18.68
N PRO A 62 17.64 -1.97 -18.30
CA PRO A 62 17.02 -1.57 -17.02
C PRO A 62 15.53 -1.91 -16.92
N VAL A 63 14.73 -1.74 -17.98
CA VAL A 63 13.30 -2.07 -17.95
C VAL A 63 13.10 -3.59 -17.86
N GLU A 64 13.89 -4.35 -18.60
CA GLU A 64 13.85 -5.82 -18.54
C GLU A 64 14.25 -6.35 -17.17
N GLN A 65 15.31 -5.78 -16.59
CA GLN A 65 15.76 -6.12 -15.26
C GLN A 65 14.71 -5.77 -14.19
N PHE A 66 14.06 -4.61 -14.29
CA PHE A 66 12.98 -4.22 -13.40
C PHE A 66 11.78 -5.18 -13.47
N ILE A 67 11.35 -5.54 -14.67
CA ILE A 67 10.22 -6.47 -14.87
C ILE A 67 10.56 -7.86 -14.34
N ALA A 68 11.79 -8.35 -14.58
CA ALA A 68 12.25 -9.64 -14.08
C ALA A 68 12.36 -9.67 -12.55
N GLU A 69 12.84 -8.58 -11.93
CA GLU A 69 12.90 -8.45 -10.47
C GLU A 69 11.49 -8.43 -9.85
N LEU A 70 10.54 -7.76 -10.50
CA LEU A 70 9.14 -7.69 -10.06
C LEU A 70 8.43 -9.04 -10.20
N ASP A 71 8.65 -9.79 -11.28
CA ASP A 71 8.08 -11.13 -11.48
C ASP A 71 8.51 -12.10 -10.37
N VAL A 72 9.80 -12.10 -10.03
CA VAL A 72 10.33 -12.96 -8.95
C VAL A 72 9.71 -12.61 -7.60
N LEU A 73 9.50 -11.33 -7.30
CA LEU A 73 8.82 -10.91 -6.08
C LEU A 73 7.37 -11.42 -6.03
N LEU A 74 6.64 -11.25 -7.14
CA LEU A 74 5.26 -11.68 -7.24
C LEU A 74 5.12 -13.21 -7.22
N GLN A 75 6.06 -13.97 -7.78
CA GLN A 75 6.08 -15.44 -7.68
C GLN A 75 6.27 -15.91 -6.25
N ASN A 76 7.19 -15.28 -5.51
CA ASN A 76 7.45 -15.65 -4.11
C ASN A 76 6.28 -15.33 -3.19
N LEU A 77 5.55 -14.24 -3.47
CA LEU A 77 4.34 -13.87 -2.74
C LEU A 77 3.17 -14.84 -2.97
N HIS A 78 3.20 -15.65 -4.04
CA HIS A 78 2.10 -16.54 -4.44
C HIS A 78 2.38 -18.06 -4.28
N ASN A 79 3.51 -18.50 -3.71
CA ASN A 79 3.79 -19.94 -3.53
C ASN A 79 2.87 -20.56 -2.45
N ILE A 80 2.25 -21.73 -2.65
CA ILE A 80 2.70 -23.14 -2.43
C ILE A 80 1.79 -24.11 -3.27
N PRO A 81 2.07 -25.43 -3.51
CA PRO A 81 3.22 -26.17 -4.07
C PRO A 81 2.93 -26.72 -5.50
N THR A 82 3.96 -27.01 -6.29
CA THR A 82 3.83 -27.59 -7.64
C THR A 82 3.62 -29.11 -7.64
N THR A 83 2.49 -29.59 -8.18
CA THR A 83 2.31 -30.98 -8.62
C THR A 83 2.84 -31.19 -10.06
N LYS A 84 3.45 -32.36 -10.25
CA LYS A 84 4.31 -32.83 -11.35
C LYS A 84 3.74 -32.88 -12.79
N LYS A 85 2.84 -31.99 -13.24
CA LYS A 85 2.17 -32.17 -14.56
C LYS A 85 2.41 -31.11 -15.64
N GLN A 86 3.43 -30.25 -15.55
CA GLN A 86 3.63 -29.21 -16.59
C GLN A 86 5.10 -28.88 -16.92
N ILE A 87 5.96 -29.89 -17.09
CA ILE A 87 7.34 -29.71 -17.60
C ILE A 87 7.45 -30.00 -19.11
N GLN A 88 6.35 -30.17 -19.84
CA GLN A 88 6.42 -30.67 -21.22
C GLN A 88 6.43 -29.62 -22.34
N PHE A 89 6.62 -28.32 -22.08
CA PHE A 89 6.49 -27.31 -23.15
C PHE A 89 7.61 -26.31 -23.41
N ASN A 90 8.74 -26.36 -22.69
CA ASN A 90 9.88 -25.46 -22.98
C ASN A 90 11.14 -26.20 -23.43
N ARG A 91 10.93 -27.23 -24.28
CA ARG A 91 12.00 -27.84 -25.08
C ARG A 91 11.79 -27.34 -26.50
N ILE A 92 12.34 -26.17 -26.84
CA ILE A 92 12.72 -25.71 -28.19
C ILE A 92 13.40 -24.34 -28.02
N GLN A 93 14.58 -24.19 -28.64
CA GLN A 93 15.50 -23.03 -28.63
C GLN A 93 16.42 -22.93 -27.41
N THR A 94 17.55 -23.65 -27.45
CA THR A 94 18.83 -23.12 -28.00
C THR A 94 19.86 -24.25 -27.98
N ASN A 95 20.05 -24.90 -29.13
CA ASN A 95 21.19 -25.77 -29.39
C ASN A 95 22.43 -24.89 -29.60
N LYS A 96 23.35 -24.87 -28.62
CA LYS A 96 24.77 -24.54 -28.87
C LYS A 96 25.72 -24.91 -27.72
N SER A 97 25.40 -25.94 -26.93
CA SER A 97 26.32 -26.43 -25.88
C SER A 97 26.17 -27.93 -25.58
N PHE A 98 25.60 -28.72 -26.51
CA PHE A 98 25.15 -30.09 -26.24
C PHE A 98 26.24 -31.18 -26.28
N ASP A 99 27.47 -30.89 -26.73
CA ASP A 99 28.49 -31.94 -26.93
C ASP A 99 29.38 -32.21 -25.71
N THR A 100 29.19 -31.51 -24.59
CA THR A 100 29.95 -31.75 -23.34
C THR A 100 29.16 -32.45 -22.23
N LEU A 101 27.85 -32.63 -22.41
CA LEU A 101 26.97 -33.20 -21.38
C LEU A 101 26.67 -34.69 -21.57
N SER A 102 26.83 -35.23 -22.79
CA SER A 102 26.63 -36.66 -23.08
C SER A 102 27.71 -37.54 -22.44
N SER A 103 28.94 -37.07 -22.34
CA SER A 103 30.06 -37.79 -21.71
C SER A 103 30.02 -37.78 -20.17
N ILE A 104 29.36 -36.79 -19.56
CA ILE A 104 29.25 -36.66 -18.09
C ILE A 104 28.11 -37.52 -17.53
N ILE A 105 27.06 -37.77 -18.32
CA ILE A 105 25.86 -38.49 -17.86
C ILE A 105 26.09 -40.02 -17.81
N GLN A 106 27.03 -40.56 -18.58
CA GLN A 106 27.31 -42.01 -18.59
C GLN A 106 28.14 -42.50 -17.38
N SER A 107 28.86 -41.62 -16.68
CA SER A 107 29.74 -42.01 -15.57
C SER A 107 29.12 -41.90 -14.18
N SER A 108 27.86 -41.45 -14.06
CA SER A 108 27.24 -41.15 -12.75
C SER A 108 26.01 -42.00 -12.40
N GLN A 109 25.72 -43.07 -13.14
CA GLN A 109 24.80 -44.12 -12.70
C GLN A 109 25.53 -45.17 -11.85
N SER A 110 26.00 -44.77 -10.68
CA SER A 110 26.12 -45.68 -9.54
C SER A 110 26.39 -44.88 -8.28
N SER A 111 25.84 -45.38 -7.17
CA SER A 111 26.07 -44.93 -5.80
C SER A 111 25.13 -43.82 -5.30
N GLN A 112 24.03 -44.28 -4.71
CA GLN A 112 23.23 -43.55 -3.73
C GLN A 112 24.12 -42.98 -2.63
N SER A 113 24.02 -41.67 -2.40
CA SER A 113 24.49 -41.03 -1.17
C SER A 113 23.65 -39.77 -0.91
N GLN A 114 23.10 -39.70 0.30
CA GLN A 114 22.24 -38.61 0.77
C GLN A 114 22.97 -37.25 0.67
N VAL A 115 22.51 -36.36 -0.20
CA VAL A 115 23.01 -34.99 -0.27
C VAL A 115 22.14 -34.10 0.59
N ILE A 116 22.70 -33.68 1.73
CA ILE A 116 22.25 -32.59 2.58
C ILE A 116 21.97 -31.35 1.71
N ILE A 117 20.70 -30.96 1.60
CA ILE A 117 20.29 -29.76 0.86
C ILE A 117 20.75 -28.54 1.65
N ARG A 118 21.90 -27.97 1.27
CA ARG A 118 22.32 -26.64 1.75
C ARG A 118 21.33 -25.58 1.22
N PRO A 119 20.85 -24.65 2.06
CA PRO A 119 19.89 -23.64 1.63
C PRO A 119 20.52 -22.68 0.62
N LYS A 120 19.85 -22.46 -0.53
CA LYS A 120 20.24 -21.46 -1.54
C LYS A 120 20.32 -20.07 -0.87
N LYS A 121 21.47 -19.40 -1.01
CA LYS A 121 21.78 -18.06 -0.44
C LYS A 121 20.60 -17.10 -0.62
N LYS A 122 20.05 -16.58 0.49
CA LYS A 122 19.08 -15.47 0.53
C LYS A 122 19.58 -14.33 -0.38
N LYS A 123 18.88 -14.05 -1.49
CA LYS A 123 19.16 -12.85 -2.30
C LYS A 123 19.05 -11.64 -1.37
N ASN A 124 20.08 -10.80 -1.35
CA ASN A 124 20.26 -9.72 -0.39
C ASN A 124 19.29 -8.56 -0.66
N HIS A 125 18.00 -8.72 -0.35
CA HIS A 125 16.96 -7.68 -0.51
C HIS A 125 17.36 -6.36 0.15
N GLY A 126 18.05 -6.41 1.28
CA GLY A 126 18.60 -5.22 1.94
C GLY A 126 19.58 -4.43 1.06
N ARG A 127 20.39 -5.08 0.22
CA ARG A 127 21.31 -4.39 -0.71
C ARG A 127 20.56 -3.70 -1.84
N ILE A 128 19.50 -4.33 -2.36
CA ILE A 128 18.65 -3.75 -3.42
C ILE A 128 17.93 -2.52 -2.90
N VAL A 129 17.29 -2.62 -1.73
CA VAL A 129 16.61 -1.49 -1.09
C VAL A 129 17.58 -0.34 -0.80
N LYS A 130 18.80 -0.64 -0.29
CA LYS A 130 19.83 0.37 -0.08
C LYS A 130 20.21 1.09 -1.37
N ARG A 131 20.44 0.36 -2.46
CA ARG A 131 20.74 0.95 -3.78
C ARG A 131 19.60 1.80 -4.31
N LEU A 132 18.36 1.34 -4.16
CA LEU A 132 17.18 2.09 -4.59
C LEU A 132 17.04 3.41 -3.81
N LYS A 133 17.18 3.35 -2.48
CA LYS A 133 17.17 4.55 -1.63
C LYS A 133 18.24 5.55 -2.06
N TYR A 134 19.46 5.06 -2.32
CA TYR A 134 20.56 5.90 -2.80
C TYR A 134 20.25 6.58 -4.14
N LYS A 135 19.72 5.83 -5.12
CA LYS A 135 19.33 6.40 -6.42
C LYS A 135 18.20 7.42 -6.31
N ILE A 136 17.20 7.15 -5.48
CA ILE A 136 16.07 8.07 -5.23
C ILE A 136 16.59 9.39 -4.65
N HIS A 137 17.50 9.31 -3.68
CA HIS A 137 18.13 10.47 -3.06
C HIS A 137 18.97 11.27 -4.06
N LEU A 138 19.85 10.60 -4.82
CA LEU A 138 20.66 11.25 -5.87
C LEU A 138 19.81 11.98 -6.92
N ALA A 139 18.66 11.42 -7.28
CA ALA A 139 17.78 12.00 -8.28
C ALA A 139 16.87 13.12 -7.74
N ASN A 140 17.01 13.50 -6.46
CA ASN A 140 16.10 14.41 -5.76
C ASN A 140 14.63 14.03 -5.94
N THR A 141 14.32 12.74 -5.85
CA THR A 141 12.97 12.21 -6.07
C THR A 141 12.33 11.70 -4.79
N VAL A 142 11.00 11.75 -4.77
CA VAL A 142 10.15 11.22 -3.71
C VAL A 142 9.34 10.06 -4.28
N LEU A 143 9.47 8.91 -3.63
CA LEU A 143 8.65 7.73 -3.89
C LEU A 143 7.63 7.56 -2.75
N ARG A 144 6.35 7.70 -3.05
CA ARG A 144 5.26 7.55 -2.06
C ARG A 144 4.19 6.61 -2.57
N LYS A 145 3.54 5.90 -1.64
CA LYS A 145 2.28 5.21 -1.95
C LYS A 145 1.21 6.28 -2.22
N THR A 146 0.32 6.01 -3.17
CA THR A 146 -0.84 6.89 -3.39
C THR A 146 -1.99 6.54 -2.44
N ASP A 147 -2.85 7.52 -2.19
CA ASP A 147 -3.97 7.43 -1.25
C ASP A 147 -4.99 6.30 -1.55
N LYS A 148 -5.68 6.36 -2.70
CA LYS A 148 -6.76 5.41 -3.07
C LYS A 148 -6.36 4.37 -4.13
N SER A 149 -5.19 4.53 -4.73
CA SER A 149 -4.70 3.64 -5.79
C SER A 149 -3.57 2.76 -5.29
N LYS A 150 -3.47 1.53 -5.81
CA LYS A 150 -2.37 0.60 -5.50
C LYS A 150 -1.11 0.90 -6.33
N VAL A 151 -0.83 2.17 -6.57
CA VAL A 151 0.31 2.64 -7.38
C VAL A 151 1.23 3.48 -6.52
N PHE A 152 2.47 3.63 -7.00
CA PHE A 152 3.44 4.54 -6.41
C PHE A 152 3.44 5.86 -7.19
N HIS A 153 3.53 6.96 -6.46
CA HIS A 153 3.83 8.27 -7.00
C HIS A 153 5.35 8.48 -6.97
N LEU A 154 5.90 8.84 -8.12
CA LEU A 154 7.27 9.31 -8.26
C LEU A 154 7.22 10.79 -8.66
N GLY A 155 7.76 11.66 -7.82
CA GLY A 155 7.83 13.10 -8.05
C GLY A 155 9.17 13.68 -7.58
N THR A 156 9.41 14.96 -7.80
CA THR A 156 10.57 15.66 -7.21
C THR A 156 10.31 15.99 -5.74
N VAL A 157 11.38 16.09 -4.94
CA VAL A 157 11.28 16.54 -3.54
C VAL A 157 10.70 17.94 -3.47
N ASP A 158 11.18 18.86 -4.30
CA ASP A 158 10.76 20.28 -4.30
C ASP A 158 9.26 20.44 -4.55
N HIS A 159 8.70 19.70 -5.52
CA HIS A 159 7.26 19.75 -5.82
C HIS A 159 6.42 19.16 -4.70
N TYR A 160 6.90 18.10 -4.06
CA TYR A 160 6.23 17.49 -2.92
C TYR A 160 6.25 18.44 -1.71
N GLN A 161 7.39 19.08 -1.45
CA GLN A 161 7.56 20.03 -0.36
C GLN A 161 6.70 21.28 -0.57
N LYS A 162 6.76 21.90 -1.74
CA LYS A 162 5.92 23.06 -2.10
C LYS A 162 4.44 22.79 -1.84
N LYS A 163 3.93 21.64 -2.30
CA LYS A 163 2.54 21.25 -2.07
C LYS A 163 2.20 20.98 -0.61
N SER A 164 3.16 20.49 0.16
CA SER A 164 2.94 20.33 1.60
C SER A 164 2.83 21.68 2.29
N GLU A 165 3.70 22.64 1.94
CA GLU A 165 3.69 24.01 2.46
C GLU A 165 2.40 24.75 2.08
N GLU A 166 2.00 24.69 0.80
CA GLU A 166 0.71 25.23 0.32
C GLU A 166 -0.48 24.66 1.11
N TYR A 167 -0.45 23.36 1.45
CA TYR A 167 -1.50 22.75 2.25
C TYR A 167 -1.48 23.26 3.71
N MET A 168 -0.30 23.38 4.32
CA MET A 168 -0.15 23.94 5.68
C MET A 168 -0.66 25.38 5.75
N GLU A 169 -0.27 26.22 4.78
CA GLU A 169 -0.65 27.62 4.72
C GLU A 169 -2.16 27.79 4.50
N LYS A 170 -2.74 27.00 3.58
CA LYS A 170 -4.16 27.04 3.27
C LYS A 170 -5.02 26.64 4.47
N THR A 171 -4.65 25.57 5.18
CA THR A 171 -5.49 25.00 6.25
C THR A 171 -5.19 25.58 7.62
N LYS A 172 -3.97 26.08 7.85
CA LYS A 172 -3.45 26.50 9.16
C LYS A 172 -3.70 25.45 10.27
N ALA A 173 -3.86 24.19 9.89
CA ALA A 173 -4.29 23.12 10.79
C ALA A 173 -3.13 22.50 11.58
N TYR A 174 -1.88 22.80 11.20
CA TYR A 174 -0.69 22.22 11.80
C TYR A 174 0.40 23.27 11.97
N GLN A 175 1.25 23.06 12.97
CA GLN A 175 2.41 23.89 13.24
C GLN A 175 3.66 23.01 13.34
N CYS A 176 4.78 23.52 12.84
CA CYS A 176 6.08 22.87 13.04
C CYS A 176 6.42 22.87 14.54
N LEU A 177 6.88 21.72 15.03
CA LEU A 177 7.46 21.65 16.36
C LEU A 177 8.71 22.56 16.42
N GLY A 178 8.87 23.25 17.54
CA GLY A 178 10.04 24.10 17.78
C GLY A 178 11.32 23.28 17.99
N VAL A 179 12.32 23.92 18.60
CA VAL A 179 13.65 23.31 18.83
C VAL A 179 13.61 22.23 19.93
N THR A 180 12.66 22.33 20.86
CA THR A 180 12.55 21.43 22.00
C THR A 180 11.67 20.23 21.66
N ASP A 181 12.17 19.02 21.91
CA ASP A 181 11.39 17.78 21.79
C ASP A 181 10.33 17.70 22.91
N PRO A 182 9.02 17.72 22.60
CA PRO A 182 7.97 17.61 23.60
C PRO A 182 7.74 16.19 24.13
N LEU A 183 8.37 15.17 23.54
CA LEU A 183 8.11 13.76 23.89
C LEU A 183 8.34 13.43 25.38
N PRO A 184 9.43 13.88 26.03
CA PRO A 184 9.65 13.58 27.45
C PRO A 184 8.55 14.15 28.35
N ASP A 185 8.13 15.39 28.11
CA ASP A 185 7.02 16.03 28.84
C ASP A 185 5.70 15.28 28.62
N LEU A 186 5.39 14.92 27.37
CA LEU A 186 4.18 14.16 27.05
C LEU A 186 4.15 12.80 27.76
N ILE A 187 5.28 12.10 27.85
CA ILE A 187 5.38 10.84 28.59
C ILE A 187 5.08 11.05 30.06
N GLN A 188 5.74 12.05 30.68
CA GLN A 188 5.58 12.36 32.09
C GLN A 188 4.12 12.72 32.41
N ARG A 189 3.52 13.62 31.62
CA ARG A 189 2.13 14.06 31.79
C ARG A 189 1.14 12.91 31.61
N THR A 190 1.35 12.06 30.60
CA THR A 190 0.47 10.90 30.35
C THR A 190 0.51 9.92 31.52
N ASN A 191 1.70 9.55 32.00
CA ASN A 191 1.84 8.62 33.13
C ASN A 191 1.33 9.24 34.44
N LYS A 192 1.55 10.54 34.67
CA LYS A 192 0.99 11.26 35.81
C LYS A 192 -0.54 11.21 35.79
N TYR A 193 -1.16 11.54 34.66
CA TYR A 193 -2.61 11.49 34.51
C TYR A 193 -3.18 10.10 34.78
N LEU A 194 -2.55 9.04 34.27
CA LEU A 194 -2.96 7.65 34.55
C LEU A 194 -2.82 7.30 36.04
N LEU A 195 -1.79 7.79 36.71
CA LEU A 195 -1.60 7.58 38.15
C LEU A 195 -2.71 8.29 38.94
N ASP A 196 -3.05 9.52 38.58
CA ASP A 196 -4.12 10.29 39.23
C ASP A 196 -5.47 9.56 39.08
N LEU A 197 -5.80 9.05 37.89
CA LEU A 197 -7.00 8.24 37.65
C LEU A 197 -7.02 6.96 38.49
N ARG A 198 -5.87 6.31 38.67
CA ARG A 198 -5.74 5.10 39.50
C ARG A 198 -5.97 5.42 40.97
N LEU A 199 -5.36 6.49 41.48
CA LEU A 199 -5.50 6.93 42.88
C LEU A 199 -6.94 7.35 43.19
N ALA A 200 -7.61 7.99 42.23
CA ALA A 200 -9.03 8.31 42.32
C ALA A 200 -9.96 7.09 42.16
N LYS A 201 -9.42 5.90 41.86
CA LYS A 201 -10.16 4.65 41.60
C LYS A 201 -11.09 4.68 40.38
N TRP A 202 -10.79 5.52 39.38
CA TRP A 202 -11.50 5.56 38.10
C TRP A 202 -11.08 4.42 37.17
N ILE A 203 -9.85 3.94 37.35
CA ILE A 203 -9.32 2.76 36.65
C ILE A 203 -8.75 1.77 37.66
N THR A 204 -8.83 0.48 37.33
CA THR A 204 -8.26 -0.61 38.13
C THR A 204 -6.73 -0.65 38.02
N GLN A 205 -6.08 -1.34 38.97
CA GLN A 205 -4.63 -1.58 38.92
C GLN A 205 -4.19 -2.21 37.60
N LYS A 206 -4.94 -3.22 37.13
CA LYS A 206 -4.67 -3.92 35.87
C LYS A 206 -4.76 -2.99 34.67
N GLN A 207 -5.79 -2.13 34.62
CA GLN A 207 -5.93 -1.13 33.55
C GLN A 207 -4.79 -0.11 33.59
N TYR A 208 -4.41 0.37 34.77
CA TYR A 208 -3.27 1.27 34.92
C TYR A 208 -1.97 0.66 34.36
N GLU A 209 -1.66 -0.59 34.71
CA GLU A 209 -0.48 -1.31 34.20
C GLU A 209 -0.50 -1.48 32.67
N GLN A 210 -1.68 -1.76 32.11
CA GLN A 210 -1.87 -1.90 30.66
C GLN A 210 -1.72 -0.56 29.91
N LEU A 211 -2.24 0.53 30.48
CA LEU A 211 -2.26 1.86 29.87
C LEU A 211 -0.93 2.61 30.04
N SER A 212 -0.18 2.32 31.09
CA SER A 212 1.11 2.95 31.37
C SER A 212 2.07 2.78 30.19
N ILE A 213 2.85 3.82 29.93
CA ILE A 213 3.79 3.87 28.81
C ILE A 213 5.23 3.93 29.31
N LYS A 214 6.12 3.26 28.56
CA LYS A 214 7.56 3.31 28.78
C LYS A 214 8.22 4.21 27.73
N PRO A 215 9.26 4.98 28.09
CA PRO A 215 9.92 5.88 27.13
C PRO A 215 10.46 5.19 25.88
N ASN A 216 10.83 3.91 25.96
CA ASN A 216 11.35 3.14 24.84
C ASN A 216 10.26 2.55 23.91
N GLU A 217 8.98 2.69 24.26
CA GLU A 217 7.84 2.15 23.49
C GLU A 217 7.14 3.21 22.63
N VAL A 218 7.45 4.49 22.82
CA VAL A 218 6.67 5.61 22.27
C VAL A 218 7.51 6.56 21.40
N GLU A 219 6.84 7.22 20.45
CA GLU A 219 7.43 8.23 19.57
C GLU A 219 6.40 9.33 19.26
N LEU A 220 6.87 10.51 18.83
CA LEU A 220 5.96 11.58 18.40
C LEU A 220 5.21 11.18 17.13
N ALA A 221 4.02 11.75 16.97
CA ALA A 221 3.26 11.55 15.75
C ALA A 221 3.95 12.25 14.57
N HIS A 222 4.04 11.56 13.44
CA HIS A 222 4.71 12.08 12.25
C HIS A 222 3.71 12.47 11.16
N LEU A 223 3.78 13.72 10.72
CA LEU A 223 3.03 14.20 9.55
C LEU A 223 3.74 13.78 8.26
N TYR A 224 3.01 13.15 7.35
CA TYR A 224 3.45 12.89 5.99
C TYR A 224 2.26 13.03 5.04
N TYR A 225 2.53 12.99 3.73
CA TYR A 225 1.50 13.21 2.73
C TYR A 225 1.39 12.06 1.73
N LEU A 226 0.15 11.75 1.38
CA LEU A 226 -0.18 10.78 0.33
C LEU A 226 -0.70 11.51 -0.92
N PRO A 227 -0.05 11.32 -2.09
CA PRO A 227 -0.52 11.89 -3.34
C PRO A 227 -1.88 11.31 -3.77
N LYS A 228 -2.85 12.18 -4.04
CA LYS A 228 -4.17 11.84 -4.61
C LYS A 228 -4.07 11.78 -6.13
N ALA A 229 -3.40 10.77 -6.67
CA ALA A 229 -3.14 10.61 -8.11
C ALA A 229 -4.41 10.52 -9.00
N HIS A 230 -5.57 10.26 -8.40
CA HIS A 230 -6.88 10.24 -9.08
C HIS A 230 -7.53 11.62 -9.20
N LYS A 231 -6.93 12.69 -8.64
CA LYS A 231 -7.40 14.07 -8.74
C LYS A 231 -6.46 14.91 -9.61
N LEU A 232 -7.02 15.86 -10.36
CA LEU A 232 -6.26 16.79 -11.20
C LEU A 232 -5.22 17.53 -10.34
N GLY A 233 -4.02 17.73 -10.88
CA GLY A 233 -2.92 18.38 -10.17
C GLY A 233 -2.28 17.52 -9.08
N THR A 234 -2.77 16.30 -8.80
CA THR A 234 -2.26 15.39 -7.76
C THR A 234 -2.08 16.11 -6.40
N PRO A 235 -3.16 16.59 -5.76
CA PRO A 235 -3.10 17.20 -4.44
C PRO A 235 -2.63 16.18 -3.40
N LEU A 236 -2.11 16.69 -2.28
CA LEU A 236 -1.65 15.88 -1.17
C LEU A 236 -2.77 15.67 -0.15
N ARG A 237 -2.80 14.48 0.49
CA ARG A 237 -3.58 14.23 1.71
C ARG A 237 -2.61 14.20 2.89
N PRO A 238 -2.77 15.06 3.91
CA PRO A 238 -1.98 14.91 5.14
C PRO A 238 -2.40 13.63 5.86
N ILE A 239 -1.43 12.94 6.45
CA ILE A 239 -1.62 11.80 7.32
C ILE A 239 -0.71 11.98 8.54
N ILE A 240 -1.30 11.86 9.72
CA ILE A 240 -0.57 11.84 10.99
C ILE A 240 -0.41 10.38 11.40
N SER A 241 0.82 9.86 11.39
CA SER A 241 1.13 8.55 11.94
C SER A 241 1.42 8.67 13.43
N GLY A 242 0.44 8.32 14.27
CA GLY A 242 0.55 8.30 15.73
C GLY A 242 0.54 6.91 16.35
N LEU A 243 0.95 5.86 15.63
CA LEU A 243 0.83 4.47 16.08
C LEU A 243 1.58 4.14 17.38
N LYS A 244 2.62 4.92 17.70
CA LYS A 244 3.34 4.83 18.98
C LYS A 244 3.25 6.10 19.81
N HIS A 245 2.24 6.93 19.57
CA HIS A 245 2.05 8.15 20.34
C HIS A 245 1.81 7.81 21.83
N PRO A 246 2.29 8.61 22.80
CA PRO A 246 2.05 8.40 24.24
C PRO A 246 0.59 8.10 24.61
N THR A 247 -0.37 8.69 23.89
CA THR A 247 -1.81 8.52 24.16
C THR A 247 -2.47 7.34 23.44
N ILE A 248 -1.77 6.57 22.61
CA ILE A 248 -2.40 5.55 21.75
C ILE A 248 -3.14 4.47 22.53
N LYS A 249 -2.60 4.04 23.67
CA LYS A 249 -3.23 3.03 24.55
C LYS A 249 -4.52 3.57 25.16
N ILE A 250 -4.50 4.85 25.56
CA ILE A 250 -5.68 5.56 26.10
C ILE A 250 -6.74 5.72 25.00
N SER A 251 -6.35 6.17 23.81
CA SER A 251 -7.27 6.30 22.67
C SER A 251 -7.94 4.97 22.32
N LYS A 252 -7.19 3.87 22.31
CA LYS A 252 -7.75 2.54 22.09
C LYS A 252 -8.72 2.13 23.20
N PHE A 253 -8.35 2.34 24.46
CA PHE A 253 -9.23 2.03 25.59
C PHE A 253 -10.54 2.81 25.55
N LEU A 254 -10.49 4.10 25.20
CA LEU A 254 -11.69 4.91 25.01
C LEU A 254 -12.50 4.46 23.79
N ASP A 255 -11.84 4.09 22.69
CA ASP A 255 -12.52 3.54 21.52
C ASP A 255 -13.27 2.26 21.87
N ASP A 256 -12.63 1.32 22.56
CA ASP A 256 -13.23 0.05 23.00
C ASP A 256 -14.44 0.30 23.93
N LEU A 257 -14.39 1.34 24.77
CA LEU A 257 -15.49 1.72 25.66
C LEU A 257 -16.66 2.39 24.92
N LEU A 258 -16.36 3.28 23.97
CA LEU A 258 -17.34 4.09 23.27
C LEU A 258 -17.94 3.40 22.04
N ARG A 259 -17.21 2.44 21.45
CA ARG A 259 -17.60 1.76 20.21
C ARG A 259 -19.01 1.18 20.26
N PRO A 260 -19.44 0.45 21.32
CA PRO A 260 -20.79 -0.11 21.35
C PRO A 260 -21.89 0.95 21.31
N LEU A 261 -21.68 2.09 21.98
CA LEU A 261 -22.62 3.21 21.99
C LEU A 261 -22.67 3.89 20.63
N PHE A 262 -21.50 4.13 20.03
CA PHE A 262 -21.40 4.69 18.69
C PHE A 262 -22.11 3.80 17.66
N ASP A 263 -21.83 2.49 17.69
CA ASP A 263 -22.41 1.54 16.76
C ASP A 263 -23.94 1.51 16.90
N GLN A 264 -24.47 1.50 18.14
CA GLN A 264 -25.90 1.58 18.40
C GLN A 264 -26.54 2.85 17.81
N MET A 265 -25.92 4.01 17.97
CA MET A 265 -26.43 5.28 17.43
C MET A 265 -26.28 5.37 15.91
N ALA A 266 -25.27 4.73 15.34
CA ALA A 266 -24.96 4.79 13.91
C ALA A 266 -25.82 3.84 13.06
N LEU A 267 -26.49 2.84 13.67
CA LEU A 267 -27.29 1.82 12.96
C LEU A 267 -28.28 2.40 11.93
N ASP A 268 -28.95 3.49 12.31
CA ASP A 268 -30.02 4.09 11.49
C ASP A 268 -29.51 5.17 10.52
N SER A 269 -28.30 5.71 10.77
CA SER A 269 -27.76 6.87 10.05
C SER A 269 -26.58 6.54 9.15
N THR A 270 -25.96 5.39 9.36
CA THR A 270 -24.71 4.99 8.70
C THR A 270 -24.90 3.69 7.93
N VAL A 271 -24.21 3.60 6.80
CA VAL A 271 -24.14 2.38 6.00
C VAL A 271 -22.69 1.92 5.94
N THR A 272 -22.44 0.66 6.30
CA THR A 272 -21.09 0.14 6.50
C THR A 272 -20.46 -0.41 5.21
N SER A 273 -21.28 -0.75 4.21
CA SER A 273 -20.80 -1.31 2.95
C SER A 273 -21.67 -0.93 1.75
N GLY A 274 -21.08 -0.99 0.55
CA GLY A 274 -21.83 -0.77 -0.70
C GLY A 274 -22.94 -1.80 -0.93
N PHE A 275 -22.77 -3.04 -0.46
CA PHE A 275 -23.81 -4.07 -0.55
C PHE A 275 -25.00 -3.74 0.35
N GLU A 276 -24.74 -3.32 1.58
CA GLU A 276 -25.77 -2.87 2.51
C GLU A 276 -26.52 -1.64 1.95
N LEU A 277 -25.80 -0.69 1.33
CA LEU A 277 -26.39 0.47 0.70
C LEU A 277 -27.38 0.08 -0.39
N ILE A 278 -26.97 -0.81 -1.32
CA ILE A 278 -27.83 -1.25 -2.42
C ILE A 278 -29.07 -1.95 -1.88
N LYS A 279 -28.92 -2.83 -0.88
CA LYS A 279 -30.04 -3.54 -0.26
C LYS A 279 -31.03 -2.57 0.39
N LYS A 280 -30.54 -1.65 1.24
CA LYS A 280 -31.36 -0.63 1.91
C LYS A 280 -32.08 0.27 0.90
N LEU A 281 -31.40 0.67 -0.18
CA LEU A 281 -32.01 1.48 -1.24
C LEU A 281 -33.07 0.72 -2.04
N GLN A 282 -32.84 -0.57 -2.33
CA GLN A 282 -33.85 -1.42 -2.99
C GLN A 282 -35.10 -1.55 -2.13
N GLU A 283 -34.94 -1.89 -0.85
CA GLU A 283 -36.05 -2.00 0.10
C GLU A 283 -36.80 -0.65 0.20
N TRP A 284 -36.08 0.45 0.40
CA TRP A 284 -36.66 1.79 0.47
C TRP A 284 -37.41 2.18 -0.82
N SER A 285 -36.87 1.81 -1.99
CA SER A 285 -37.42 2.18 -3.30
C SER A 285 -38.78 1.55 -3.58
N THR A 286 -39.05 0.37 -3.03
CA THR A 286 -40.34 -0.32 -3.24
C THR A 286 -41.52 0.43 -2.63
N VAL A 287 -41.27 1.23 -1.58
CA VAL A 287 -42.32 1.94 -0.83
C VAL A 287 -42.31 3.44 -1.12
N ASN A 288 -41.13 4.06 -1.27
CA ASN A 288 -40.98 5.51 -1.18
C ASN A 288 -40.56 6.20 -2.49
N MET A 289 -40.12 5.45 -3.51
CA MET A 289 -39.60 6.05 -4.74
C MET A 289 -40.74 6.42 -5.69
N CYS A 290 -40.74 7.67 -6.16
CA CYS A 290 -41.67 8.20 -7.16
C CYS A 290 -40.91 8.94 -8.27
N GLN A 291 -41.63 9.41 -9.30
CA GLN A 291 -41.02 10.13 -10.43
C GLN A 291 -40.30 11.41 -10.01
N ASP A 292 -40.72 12.07 -8.93
CA ASP A 292 -40.13 13.32 -8.43
C ASP A 292 -39.01 13.11 -7.40
N THR A 293 -38.61 11.86 -7.15
CA THR A 293 -37.55 11.55 -6.19
C THR A 293 -36.19 11.99 -6.72
N LEU A 294 -35.49 12.84 -5.96
CA LEU A 294 -34.15 13.32 -6.29
C LEU A 294 -33.08 12.64 -5.44
N PHE A 295 -32.00 12.21 -6.09
CA PHE A 295 -30.79 11.75 -5.42
C PHE A 295 -29.78 12.89 -5.32
N CYS A 296 -29.44 13.26 -4.08
CA CYS A 296 -28.41 14.25 -3.79
C CYS A 296 -27.15 13.55 -3.28
N THR A 297 -25.98 13.99 -3.75
CA THR A 297 -24.69 13.56 -3.23
C THR A 297 -23.96 14.76 -2.65
N ILE A 298 -23.46 14.61 -1.43
CA ILE A 298 -22.76 15.67 -0.69
C ILE A 298 -21.43 15.08 -0.21
N ASP A 299 -20.33 15.79 -0.44
CA ASP A 299 -18.98 15.41 0.02
C ASP A 299 -18.45 16.50 0.94
N VAL A 300 -17.96 16.10 2.13
CA VAL A 300 -17.34 17.02 3.08
C VAL A 300 -15.84 17.07 2.81
N THR A 301 -15.33 18.25 2.50
CA THR A 301 -13.90 18.46 2.26
C THR A 301 -13.15 18.65 3.57
N ASP A 302 -11.99 17.99 3.69
CA ASP A 302 -11.03 18.20 4.79
C ASP A 302 -11.65 18.05 6.20
N LEU A 303 -12.61 17.11 6.34
CA LEU A 303 -13.39 16.85 7.56
C LEU A 303 -12.56 16.91 8.85
N TYR A 304 -11.47 16.14 8.94
CA TYR A 304 -10.66 16.04 10.16
C TYR A 304 -10.02 17.35 10.61
N THR A 305 -9.68 18.24 9.68
CA THR A 305 -9.11 19.56 10.00
C THR A 305 -10.17 20.62 10.24
N MET A 306 -11.44 20.33 9.96
CA MET A 306 -12.58 21.25 10.07
C MET A 306 -13.50 20.90 11.25
N VAL A 307 -13.18 19.89 12.04
CA VAL A 307 -13.91 19.60 13.29
C VAL A 307 -13.62 20.75 14.27
N PRO A 308 -14.63 21.51 14.72
CA PRO A 308 -14.43 22.59 15.69
C PRO A 308 -13.79 22.05 16.96
N GLN A 309 -12.74 22.72 17.45
CA GLN A 309 -12.17 22.43 18.76
C GLN A 309 -12.92 23.27 19.80
N ILE A 310 -13.48 22.59 20.80
CA ILE A 310 -14.19 23.19 21.94
C ILE A 310 -13.17 23.63 22.99
#